data_AF-A0A444ZZR4-F1
#
_entry.id   AF-A0A444ZZR4-F1
#
_cell.length_a   1.000
_cell.length_b   1.000
_cell.length_c   1.000
_cell.angle_alpha   90.00
_cell.angle_beta   90.00
_cell.angle_gamma   90.00
#
_symmetry.space_group_name_H-M   'P 1'
#
loop_
_entity.id
_entity.type
_entity.pdbx_description
1 polymer ?
#
loop_
_entity_poly.entity_id
_entity_poly.type
_entity_poly.pdbx_seq_one_letter_code
_entity_poly.pdbx_strand_id
1 'polypeptide(L)'
;MSSQWLSKAFMKKICENPKIKLRTLMRKAHSKWNVDLTKTKAARMKQLALNKINGTYGEQYRRIHGYAAKLLRSNSGTTARIQVQRPLEFQLETPIPGKDMRPRFERIYICLDAYKRSFMVCRSMIDLDGCFIKTPYGGQLLTAIGWESNDQIFPISYIVVEAETKDSWTWFLLNLCDDLGVDKIRRCTFMSNQQKVTLKFKQFLLQIVYLIMFLLQIVMLLTCSIFKFCY
;
A
#
# COMPACT_ATOMS: atom_id res chain seq x y z
N MET A 1 22.42 32.54 -14.05
CA MET A 1 21.65 31.26 -13.97
C MET A 1 20.40 31.40 -13.12
N SER A 2 19.25 30.91 -13.62
CA SER A 2 17.95 30.97 -12.94
C SER A 2 17.79 29.85 -11.89
N SER A 3 17.09 30.16 -10.79
CA SER A 3 16.70 29.20 -9.75
C SER A 3 15.81 28.07 -10.28
N GLN A 4 15.06 28.32 -11.35
CA GLN A 4 14.20 27.32 -12.01
C GLN A 4 15.02 26.25 -12.74
N TRP A 5 16.09 26.64 -13.42
CA TRP A 5 16.98 25.67 -14.08
C TRP A 5 17.69 24.81 -13.04
N LEU A 6 18.21 25.44 -11.99
CA LEU A 6 18.90 24.76 -10.91
C LEU A 6 17.98 23.78 -10.16
N SER A 7 16.70 24.11 -9.97
CA SER A 7 15.74 23.20 -9.34
C SER A 7 15.51 21.94 -10.18
N LYS A 8 15.45 22.08 -11.52
CA LYS A 8 15.38 20.94 -12.44
C LYS A 8 16.66 20.10 -12.38
N ALA A 9 17.83 20.75 -12.41
CA ALA A 9 19.12 20.06 -12.40
C ALA A 9 19.39 19.28 -11.09
N PHE A 10 18.90 19.78 -9.95
CA PHE A 10 19.02 19.12 -8.65
C PHE A 10 17.84 18.22 -8.28
N MET A 11 16.81 18.12 -9.12
CA MET A 11 15.55 17.45 -8.80
C MET A 11 15.75 16.02 -8.32
N LYS A 12 16.54 15.21 -9.05
CA LYS A 12 16.84 13.81 -8.69
C LYS A 12 17.50 13.69 -7.31
N LYS A 13 18.51 14.52 -7.04
CA LYS A 13 19.24 14.52 -5.75
C LYS A 13 18.37 14.96 -4.58
N ILE A 14 17.46 15.92 -4.81
CA ILE A 14 16.51 16.38 -3.79
C ILE A 14 15.42 15.33 -3.56
N CYS A 15 15.01 14.59 -4.60
CA CYS A 15 14.08 13.48 -4.49
C CYS A 15 14.67 12.31 -3.67
N GLU A 16 15.93 11.95 -3.89
CA GLU A 16 16.62 10.89 -3.15
C GLU A 16 16.84 11.25 -1.66
N ASN A 17 17.10 12.53 -1.36
CA ASN A 17 17.26 13.01 0.00
C ASN A 17 16.64 14.41 0.17
N PRO A 18 15.33 14.49 0.49
CA PRO A 18 14.64 15.77 0.71
C PRO A 18 15.25 16.59 1.86
N LYS A 19 15.88 15.92 2.83
CA LYS A 19 16.54 16.53 4.00
C LYS A 19 17.96 17.02 3.71
N ILE A 20 18.42 17.00 2.45
CA ILE A 20 19.76 17.49 2.08
C ILE A 20 20.01 18.92 2.56
N LYS A 21 21.14 19.14 3.23
CA LYS A 21 21.53 20.46 3.76
C LYS A 21 21.84 21.44 2.62
N LEU A 22 21.47 22.71 2.79
CA LEU A 22 21.69 23.76 1.78
C LEU A 22 23.17 23.94 1.44
N ARG A 23 24.07 23.88 2.43
CA ARG A 23 25.53 23.96 2.21
C ARG A 23 26.03 22.88 1.26
N THR A 24 25.47 21.67 1.35
CA THR A 24 25.81 20.55 0.46
C THR A 24 25.35 20.81 -0.97
N LEU A 25 24.17 21.41 -1.15
CA LEU A 25 23.67 21.80 -2.47
C LEU A 25 24.54 22.90 -3.09
N MET A 26 24.90 23.93 -2.31
CA MET A 26 25.78 25.03 -2.74
C MET A 26 27.15 24.49 -3.19
N ARG A 27 27.79 23.66 -2.37
CA ARG A 27 29.08 23.02 -2.71
C ARG A 27 29.00 22.19 -3.99
N LYS A 28 27.90 21.44 -4.18
CA LYS A 28 27.69 20.64 -5.40
C LYS A 28 27.45 21.52 -6.64
N ALA A 29 26.86 22.70 -6.48
CA ALA A 29 26.66 23.63 -7.59
C ALA A 29 27.99 24.25 -8.04
N HIS A 30 28.82 24.66 -7.08
CA HIS A 30 30.16 25.15 -7.37
C HIS A 30 31.03 24.08 -8.02
N SER A 31 31.10 22.88 -7.44
CA SER A 31 31.95 21.80 -7.98
C SER A 31 31.54 21.34 -9.39
N LYS A 32 30.25 21.36 -9.73
CA LYS A 32 29.77 20.83 -11.01
C LYS A 32 29.68 21.88 -12.13
N TRP A 33 29.35 23.12 -11.79
CA TRP A 33 29.07 24.16 -12.78
C TRP A 33 29.86 25.45 -12.55
N ASN A 34 30.74 25.48 -11.54
CA ASN A 34 31.47 26.68 -11.11
C ASN A 34 30.55 27.86 -10.77
N VAL A 35 29.43 27.55 -10.12
CA VAL A 35 28.39 28.53 -9.76
C VAL A 35 28.34 28.74 -8.26
N ASP A 36 28.61 29.98 -7.85
CA ASP A 36 28.35 30.44 -6.49
C ASP A 36 26.86 30.71 -6.25
N LEU A 37 26.30 29.98 -5.30
CA LEU A 37 24.91 30.16 -4.88
C LEU A 37 24.86 30.86 -3.54
N THR A 38 24.10 31.96 -3.47
CA THR A 38 23.71 32.54 -2.19
C THR A 38 22.79 31.58 -1.44
N LYS A 39 22.81 31.64 -0.10
CA LYS A 39 21.94 30.80 0.75
C LYS A 39 20.46 30.95 0.37
N THR A 40 20.01 32.17 0.10
CA THR A 40 18.63 32.49 -0.32
C THR A 40 18.28 31.85 -1.67
N LYS A 41 19.17 31.91 -2.66
CA LYS A 41 18.95 31.23 -3.96
C LYS A 41 18.93 29.71 -3.81
N ALA A 42 19.81 29.13 -3.00
CA ALA A 42 19.82 27.70 -2.73
C ALA A 42 18.54 27.24 -2.02
N ALA A 43 18.04 28.01 -1.05
CA ALA A 43 16.78 27.75 -0.36
C ALA A 43 15.59 27.80 -1.32
N ARG A 44 15.49 28.86 -2.14
CA ARG A 44 14.43 29.02 -3.14
C ARG A 44 14.45 27.91 -4.19
N MET A 45 15.62 27.53 -4.67
CA MET A 45 15.80 26.40 -5.59
C MET A 45 15.34 25.08 -4.97
N LYS A 46 15.74 24.81 -3.72
CA LYS A 46 15.32 23.60 -2.99
C LYS A 46 13.80 23.57 -2.83
N GLN A 47 13.18 24.69 -2.44
CA GLN A 47 11.72 24.79 -2.30
C GLN A 47 11.00 24.59 -3.63
N LEU A 48 11.46 25.19 -4.73
CA LEU A 48 10.91 24.97 -6.06
C LEU A 48 10.96 23.50 -6.49
N ALA A 49 12.08 22.81 -6.19
CA ALA A 49 12.21 21.39 -6.46
C ALA A 49 11.22 20.56 -5.62
N LEU A 50 11.13 20.83 -4.31
CA LEU A 50 10.21 20.14 -3.40
C LEU A 50 8.74 20.33 -3.81
N ASN A 51 8.33 21.56 -4.14
CA ASN A 51 6.97 21.85 -4.60
C ASN A 51 6.63 21.07 -5.86
N LYS A 52 7.56 20.99 -6.82
CA LYS A 52 7.36 20.24 -8.05
C LYS A 52 7.29 18.73 -7.81
N ILE A 53 8.16 18.22 -6.94
CA ILE A 53 8.17 16.81 -6.54
C ILE A 53 6.83 16.45 -5.88
N ASN A 54 6.39 17.20 -4.86
CA ASN A 54 5.13 16.96 -4.16
C ASN A 54 3.91 17.09 -5.08
N GLY A 55 3.88 18.09 -5.96
CA GLY A 55 2.81 18.24 -6.96
C GLY A 55 2.72 17.04 -7.91
N THR A 56 3.87 16.47 -8.30
CA THR A 56 3.92 15.28 -9.16
C THR A 56 3.36 14.05 -8.45
N TYR A 57 3.72 13.84 -7.17
CA TYR A 57 3.16 12.72 -6.42
C TYR A 57 1.66 12.88 -6.16
N GLY A 58 1.19 14.07 -5.77
CA GLY A 58 -0.24 14.32 -5.57
C GLY A 58 -1.07 14.10 -6.85
N GLU A 59 -0.50 14.31 -8.03
CA GLU A 59 -1.08 13.97 -9.32
C GLU A 59 -1.10 12.44 -9.55
N GLN A 60 -0.03 11.73 -9.19
CA GLN A 60 0.03 10.27 -9.29
C GLN A 60 -1.01 9.58 -8.40
N TYR A 61 -1.18 10.03 -7.15
CA TYR A 61 -2.19 9.48 -6.24
C TYR A 61 -3.61 9.70 -6.78
N ARG A 62 -3.88 10.82 -7.47
CA ARG A 62 -5.17 11.07 -8.13
C ARG A 62 -5.47 10.07 -9.25
N ARG A 63 -4.45 9.45 -9.85
CA ARG A 63 -4.61 8.47 -10.93
C ARG A 63 -4.78 7.04 -10.45
N ILE A 64 -4.63 6.75 -9.16
CA ILE A 64 -4.70 5.38 -8.61
C ILE A 64 -6.03 4.71 -8.98
N HIS A 65 -7.15 5.42 -8.84
CA HIS A 65 -8.45 4.89 -9.27
C HIS A 65 -8.51 4.59 -10.77
N GLY A 66 -7.90 5.44 -11.60
CA GLY A 66 -7.80 5.21 -13.05
C GLY A 66 -6.94 3.98 -13.39
N TYR A 67 -5.83 3.78 -12.68
CA TYR A 67 -4.99 2.59 -12.84
C TYR A 67 -5.70 1.32 -12.39
N ALA A 68 -6.37 1.34 -11.23
CA ALA A 68 -7.17 0.22 -10.76
C ALA A 68 -8.30 -0.11 -11.74
N ALA A 69 -9.03 0.89 -12.24
CA ALA A 69 -10.07 0.69 -13.26
C ALA A 69 -9.50 0.09 -14.56
N LYS A 70 -8.32 0.55 -15.00
CA LYS A 70 -7.65 -0.02 -16.18
C LYS A 70 -7.20 -1.46 -15.94
N LEU A 71 -6.73 -1.78 -14.73
CA LEU A 71 -6.32 -3.13 -14.35
C LEU A 71 -7.52 -4.09 -14.39
N LEU A 72 -8.63 -3.70 -13.74
CA LEU A 72 -9.89 -4.46 -13.75
C LEU A 72 -10.45 -4.66 -15.16
N ARG A 73 -10.36 -3.63 -16.01
CA ARG A 73 -10.80 -3.71 -17.41
C ARG A 73 -9.96 -4.69 -18.24
N SER A 74 -8.66 -4.77 -17.96
CA SER A 74 -7.73 -5.57 -18.77
C SER A 74 -7.61 -7.01 -18.29
N ASN A 75 -7.92 -7.28 -17.02
CA ASN A 75 -7.85 -8.61 -16.41
C ASN A 75 -9.12 -8.88 -15.59
N SER A 76 -10.12 -9.49 -16.23
CA SER A 76 -11.34 -9.95 -15.55
C SER A 76 -10.98 -10.93 -14.42
N GLY A 77 -11.58 -10.75 -13.24
CA GLY A 77 -11.31 -11.58 -12.06
C GLY A 77 -10.22 -11.05 -11.12
N THR A 78 -9.47 -10.02 -11.54
CA THR A 78 -8.56 -9.29 -10.63
C THR A 78 -9.35 -8.56 -9.56
N THR A 79 -8.87 -8.60 -8.32
CA THR A 79 -9.41 -7.77 -7.24
C THR A 79 -8.50 -6.55 -7.06
N ALA A 80 -9.10 -5.37 -7.07
CA ALA A 80 -8.44 -4.13 -6.71
C ALA A 80 -9.34 -3.35 -5.75
N ARG A 81 -8.94 -3.23 -4.48
CA ARG A 81 -9.70 -2.52 -3.44
C ARG A 81 -8.90 -1.32 -2.96
N ILE A 82 -9.49 -0.13 -3.03
CA ILE A 82 -8.87 1.12 -2.60
C ILE A 82 -9.65 1.66 -1.41
N GLN A 83 -8.94 1.97 -0.33
CA GLN A 83 -9.50 2.65 0.83
C GLN A 83 -8.92 4.07 0.90
N VAL A 84 -9.80 5.02 1.18
CA VAL A 84 -9.46 6.43 1.32
C VAL A 84 -10.03 6.96 2.63
N GLN A 85 -9.26 7.80 3.29
CA GLN A 85 -9.70 8.52 4.47
C GLN A 85 -10.32 9.85 4.03
N ARG A 86 -11.55 10.12 4.47
CA ARG A 86 -12.20 11.41 4.29
C ARG A 86 -12.05 12.24 5.58
N PRO A 87 -11.78 13.54 5.49
CA PRO A 87 -11.84 14.42 6.66
C PRO A 87 -13.23 14.35 7.31
N LEU A 88 -13.30 14.37 8.64
CA LEU A 88 -14.56 14.34 9.41
C LEU A 88 -15.50 15.47 8.98
N GLU A 89 -14.92 16.60 8.59
CA GLU A 89 -15.61 17.80 8.17
C GLU A 89 -16.38 17.58 6.87
N PHE A 90 -16.10 16.51 6.12
CA PHE A 90 -16.86 16.13 4.92
C PHE A 90 -18.32 15.79 5.24
N GLN A 91 -18.63 15.47 6.50
CA GLN A 91 -20.00 15.20 6.96
C GLN A 91 -20.76 16.47 7.35
N LEU A 92 -20.11 17.63 7.40
CA LEU A 92 -20.77 18.90 7.71
C LEU A 92 -21.53 19.40 6.47
N GLU A 93 -22.76 19.88 6.68
CA GLU A 93 -23.58 20.50 5.64
C GLU A 93 -22.94 21.78 5.07
N THR A 94 -22.15 22.48 5.89
CA THR A 94 -21.45 23.71 5.52
C THR A 94 -19.94 23.47 5.38
N PRO A 95 -19.35 23.68 4.18
CA PRO A 95 -17.90 23.56 3.99
C PRO A 95 -17.14 24.60 4.82
N ILE A 96 -16.12 24.17 5.56
CA ILE A 96 -15.25 25.07 6.31
C ILE A 96 -14.27 25.76 5.34
N PRO A 97 -14.28 27.10 5.24
CA PRO A 97 -13.35 27.83 4.37
C PRO A 97 -11.88 27.52 4.71
N GLY A 98 -11.07 27.22 3.70
CA GLY A 98 -9.63 27.01 3.85
C GLY A 98 -9.19 25.60 4.27
N LYS A 99 -10.11 24.65 4.46
CA LYS A 99 -9.77 23.24 4.78
C LYS A 99 -9.75 22.37 3.53
N ASP A 100 -8.76 21.49 3.42
CA ASP A 100 -8.67 20.54 2.31
C ASP A 100 -9.63 19.37 2.53
N MET A 101 -10.74 19.37 1.79
CA MET A 101 -11.82 18.38 1.86
C MET A 101 -11.58 17.15 0.99
N ARG A 102 -10.44 17.06 0.29
CA ARG A 102 -10.17 15.97 -0.64
C ARG A 102 -9.94 14.65 0.09
N PRO A 103 -10.42 13.51 -0.45
CA PRO A 103 -10.11 12.20 0.10
C PRO A 103 -8.61 11.95 0.04
N ARG A 104 -8.06 11.40 1.14
CA ARG A 104 -6.66 11.03 1.25
C ARG A 104 -6.52 9.55 0.99
N PHE A 105 -5.58 9.19 0.13
CA PHE A 105 -5.24 7.80 -0.08
C PHE A 105 -4.75 7.17 1.24
N GLU A 106 -5.30 6.02 1.59
CA GLU A 106 -4.93 5.28 2.79
C GLU A 106 -4.19 3.99 2.40
N ARG A 107 -4.87 3.11 1.64
CA ARG A 107 -4.31 1.81 1.24
C ARG A 107 -4.94 1.27 -0.05
N ILE A 108 -4.21 0.43 -0.77
CA ILE A 108 -4.70 -0.31 -1.93
C ILE A 108 -4.25 -1.76 -1.89
N TYR A 109 -5.19 -2.68 -2.06
CA TYR A 109 -4.95 -4.10 -2.22
C TYR A 109 -5.15 -4.52 -3.67
N ILE A 110 -4.25 -5.36 -4.19
CA ILE A 110 -4.31 -5.92 -5.54
C ILE A 110 -4.03 -7.42 -5.48
N CYS A 111 -4.90 -8.20 -6.15
CA CYS A 111 -4.74 -9.63 -6.33
C CYS A 111 -5.17 -10.01 -7.75
N LEU A 112 -4.20 -10.41 -8.58
CA LEU A 112 -4.45 -10.67 -10.00
C LEU A 112 -5.09 -12.05 -10.19
N ASP A 113 -6.04 -12.14 -11.11
CA ASP A 113 -6.77 -13.37 -11.40
C ASP A 113 -5.84 -14.55 -11.71
N ALA A 114 -4.80 -14.30 -12.52
CA ALA A 114 -3.81 -15.30 -12.90
C ALA A 114 -3.12 -15.92 -11.67
N TYR A 115 -2.76 -15.10 -10.68
CA TYR A 115 -2.09 -15.58 -9.47
C TYR A 115 -3.05 -16.27 -8.50
N LYS A 116 -4.32 -15.84 -8.43
CA LYS A 116 -5.35 -16.58 -7.68
C LYS A 116 -5.48 -18.00 -8.22
N ARG A 117 -5.68 -18.14 -9.53
CA ARG A 117 -5.84 -19.44 -10.20
C ARG A 117 -4.60 -20.32 -10.04
N SER A 118 -3.42 -19.73 -10.23
CA SER A 118 -2.15 -20.45 -10.07
C SER A 118 -2.02 -20.98 -8.64
N PHE A 119 -2.32 -20.15 -7.64
CA PHE A 119 -2.22 -20.58 -6.24
C PHE A 119 -3.18 -21.72 -5.86
N MET A 120 -4.34 -21.85 -6.52
CA MET A 120 -5.28 -22.92 -6.23
C MET A 120 -4.68 -24.32 -6.45
N VAL A 121 -3.82 -24.46 -7.46
CA VAL A 121 -3.14 -25.73 -7.80
C VAL A 121 -1.73 -25.87 -7.20
N CYS A 122 -1.22 -24.79 -6.60
CA CYS A 122 0.11 -24.75 -5.98
C CYS A 122 0.13 -25.33 -4.55
N ARG A 123 1.35 -25.45 -4.01
CA ARG A 123 1.57 -25.84 -2.61
C ARG A 123 0.84 -24.86 -1.70
N SER A 124 0.20 -25.38 -0.65
CA SER A 124 -0.51 -24.58 0.34
C SER A 124 0.47 -23.92 1.31
N MET A 125 1.36 -23.08 0.78
CA MET A 125 2.34 -22.31 1.54
C MET A 125 2.28 -20.86 1.11
N ILE A 126 2.14 -19.97 2.08
CA ILE A 126 2.09 -18.51 1.87
C ILE A 126 3.18 -17.89 2.73
N ASP A 127 4.12 -17.21 2.11
CA ASP A 127 5.09 -16.36 2.80
C ASP A 127 4.62 -14.91 2.83
N LEU A 128 4.75 -14.26 3.98
CA LEU A 128 4.32 -12.90 4.21
C LEU A 128 5.54 -12.01 4.48
N ASP A 129 5.73 -11.02 3.60
CA ASP A 129 6.83 -10.07 3.72
C ASP A 129 6.36 -8.62 3.57
N GLY A 130 7.10 -7.71 4.19
CA GLY A 130 6.84 -6.29 4.21
C GLY A 130 8.10 -5.47 3.95
N CYS A 131 8.05 -4.51 3.03
CA CYS A 131 9.17 -3.61 2.76
C CYS A 131 8.76 -2.13 2.72
N PHE A 132 9.72 -1.25 3.02
CA PHE A 132 9.48 0.20 2.99
C PHE A 132 9.50 0.75 1.57
N ILE A 133 8.50 1.58 1.23
CA ILE A 133 8.46 2.29 -0.05
C ILE A 133 9.14 3.65 0.11
N LYS A 134 10.02 4.00 -0.83
CA LYS A 134 10.68 5.31 -0.88
C LYS A 134 9.76 6.35 -1.53
N THR A 135 8.70 6.74 -0.83
CA THR A 135 7.88 7.91 -1.22
C THR A 135 8.09 9.06 -0.22
N PRO A 136 7.84 10.33 -0.60
CA PRO A 136 7.92 11.43 0.35
C PRO A 136 6.84 11.36 1.44
N TYR A 137 5.79 10.55 1.25
CA TYR A 137 4.71 10.33 2.20
C TYR A 137 4.90 9.07 3.04
N GLY A 138 6.01 8.33 2.84
CA GLY A 138 6.25 7.04 3.49
C GLY A 138 5.44 5.91 2.86
N GLY A 139 5.01 4.97 3.69
CA GLY A 139 4.26 3.79 3.28
C GLY A 139 5.11 2.52 3.21
N GLN A 140 4.40 1.40 3.26
CA GLN A 140 4.98 0.05 3.21
C GLN A 140 4.23 -0.79 2.18
N LEU A 141 4.96 -1.65 1.49
CA LEU A 141 4.43 -2.67 0.60
C LEU A 141 4.42 -3.98 1.38
N LEU A 142 3.24 -4.55 1.61
CA LEU A 142 3.11 -5.91 2.16
C LEU A 142 2.74 -6.86 1.01
N THR A 143 3.27 -8.07 1.05
CA THR A 143 3.12 -9.05 -0.01
C THR A 143 2.83 -10.42 0.56
N ALA A 144 2.00 -11.18 -0.16
CA ALA A 144 1.79 -12.60 0.06
C ALA A 144 2.39 -13.35 -1.12
N ILE A 145 3.31 -14.27 -0.84
CA ILE A 145 4.11 -14.99 -1.83
C ILE A 145 3.72 -16.47 -1.77
N GLY A 146 3.41 -17.05 -2.92
CA GLY A 146 3.11 -18.46 -3.09
C GLY A 146 4.30 -19.23 -3.63
N TRP A 147 4.25 -20.55 -3.47
CA TRP A 147 5.25 -21.49 -3.97
C TRP A 147 4.62 -22.44 -4.98
N GLU A 148 5.14 -22.43 -6.20
CA GLU A 148 4.75 -23.39 -7.23
C GLU A 148 5.35 -24.77 -6.96
N SER A 149 4.86 -25.79 -7.68
CA SER A 149 5.35 -27.17 -7.54
C SER A 149 6.82 -27.33 -7.91
N ASN A 150 7.35 -26.45 -8.77
CA ASN A 150 8.74 -26.40 -9.24
C ASN A 150 9.67 -25.54 -8.36
N ASP A 151 9.27 -25.23 -7.12
CA ASP A 151 10.02 -24.37 -6.19
C ASP A 151 10.22 -22.91 -6.64
N GLN A 152 9.46 -22.44 -7.64
CA GLN A 152 9.40 -21.03 -7.99
C GLN A 152 8.46 -20.26 -7.06
N ILE A 153 8.87 -19.05 -6.70
CA ILE A 153 8.07 -18.13 -5.90
C ILE A 153 7.35 -17.12 -6.79
N PHE A 154 6.13 -16.75 -6.43
CA PHE A 154 5.36 -15.73 -7.14
C PHE A 154 4.50 -14.91 -6.18
N PRO A 155 4.26 -13.62 -6.48
CA PRO A 155 3.38 -12.80 -5.65
C PRO A 155 1.92 -13.22 -5.90
N ILE A 156 1.24 -13.68 -4.86
CA ILE A 156 -0.21 -13.96 -4.90
C ILE A 156 -0.96 -12.64 -4.93
N SER A 157 -0.65 -11.78 -3.95
CA SER A 157 -1.27 -10.47 -3.80
C SER A 157 -0.30 -9.52 -3.10
N TYR A 158 -0.57 -8.23 -3.24
CA TYR A 158 0.19 -7.20 -2.56
C TYR A 158 -0.69 -6.02 -2.18
N ILE A 159 -0.22 -5.27 -1.20
CA ILE A 159 -0.90 -4.12 -0.65
C ILE A 159 0.07 -2.99 -0.36
N VAL A 160 -0.31 -1.77 -0.72
CA VAL A 160 0.39 -0.56 -0.26
C VAL A 160 -0.41 0.05 0.88
N VAL A 161 0.26 0.22 2.03
CA VAL A 161 -0.33 0.71 3.29
C VAL A 161 0.45 1.90 3.82
N GLU A 162 -0.19 2.67 4.69
CA GLU A 162 0.40 3.81 5.40
C GLU A 162 1.54 3.38 6.33
N ALA A 163 1.36 2.28 7.04
CA ALA A 163 2.33 1.68 7.95
C ALA A 163 1.98 0.21 8.23
N GLU A 164 2.98 -0.58 8.59
CA GLU A 164 2.87 -1.98 8.99
C GLU A 164 2.32 -2.05 10.42
N THR A 165 0.99 -2.00 10.48
CA THR A 165 0.21 -2.06 11.71
C THR A 165 -0.64 -3.32 11.74
N LYS A 166 -1.15 -3.67 12.93
CA LYS A 166 -2.13 -4.76 13.06
C LYS A 166 -3.35 -4.55 12.16
N ASP A 167 -3.84 -3.31 12.08
CA ASP A 167 -4.99 -2.96 11.25
C ASP A 167 -4.69 -3.17 9.76
N SER A 168 -3.53 -2.71 9.29
CA SER A 168 -3.10 -2.88 7.90
C SER A 168 -2.99 -4.36 7.48
N TRP A 169 -2.43 -5.20 8.36
CA TRP A 169 -2.33 -6.65 8.12
C TRP A 169 -3.68 -7.35 8.22
N THR A 170 -4.56 -6.92 9.16
CA THR A 170 -5.92 -7.47 9.27
C THR A 170 -6.67 -7.25 7.97
N TRP A 171 -6.63 -6.01 7.49
CA TRP A 171 -7.26 -5.66 6.22
C TRP A 171 -6.65 -6.46 5.07
N PHE A 172 -5.32 -6.60 5.00
CA PHE A 172 -4.67 -7.41 3.98
C PHE A 172 -5.12 -8.88 3.99
N LEU A 173 -5.09 -9.53 5.15
CA LEU A 173 -5.42 -10.94 5.31
C LEU A 173 -6.91 -11.24 5.07
N LEU A 174 -7.80 -10.32 5.44
CA LEU A 174 -9.23 -10.44 5.12
C LEU A 174 -9.46 -10.42 3.61
N ASN A 175 -8.84 -9.47 2.90
CA ASN A 175 -8.94 -9.41 1.44
C ASN A 175 -8.32 -10.64 0.76
N LEU A 176 -7.18 -11.13 1.26
CA LEU A 176 -6.57 -12.36 0.78
C LEU A 176 -7.47 -13.58 1.00
N CYS A 177 -8.16 -13.64 2.14
CA CYS A 177 -9.10 -14.70 2.47
C CYS A 177 -10.35 -14.67 1.57
N ASP A 178 -10.89 -13.48 1.30
CA ASP A 178 -11.99 -13.29 0.36
C ASP A 178 -11.63 -13.82 -1.04
N ASP A 179 -10.40 -13.57 -1.50
CA ASP A 179 -9.97 -13.95 -2.86
C ASP A 179 -9.59 -15.43 -3.01
N LEU A 180 -8.96 -16.03 -2.00
CA LEU A 180 -8.51 -17.43 -2.06
C LEU A 180 -9.53 -18.43 -1.49
N GLY A 181 -10.50 -17.94 -0.71
CA GLY A 181 -11.47 -18.74 0.00
C GLY A 181 -10.94 -19.32 1.31
N VAL A 182 -11.81 -19.36 2.31
CA VAL A 182 -11.49 -19.80 3.68
C VAL A 182 -10.91 -21.21 3.71
N ASP A 183 -11.45 -22.14 2.90
CA ASP A 183 -10.99 -23.52 2.87
C ASP A 183 -9.58 -23.70 2.32
N LYS A 184 -9.17 -22.87 1.35
CA LYS A 184 -7.79 -22.89 0.85
C LYS A 184 -6.87 -22.28 1.89
N ILE A 185 -7.21 -21.11 2.44
CA ILE A 185 -6.43 -20.44 3.49
C ILE A 185 -6.22 -21.33 4.71
N ARG A 186 -7.26 -22.04 5.18
CA ARG A 186 -7.18 -22.93 6.34
C ARG A 186 -6.18 -24.07 6.16
N ARG A 187 -5.97 -24.52 4.92
CA ARG A 187 -5.01 -25.57 4.55
C ARG A 187 -3.60 -25.01 4.28
N CYS A 188 -3.43 -23.69 4.31
CA CYS A 188 -2.14 -23.06 4.03
C CYS A 188 -1.27 -22.96 5.28
N THR A 189 0.01 -23.26 5.13
CA THR A 189 1.04 -22.91 6.11
C THR A 189 1.53 -21.49 5.83
N PHE A 190 1.50 -20.64 6.86
CA PHE A 190 1.99 -19.28 6.78
C PHE A 190 3.43 -19.18 7.28
N MET A 191 4.29 -18.58 6.46
CA MET A 191 5.64 -18.18 6.82
C MET A 191 5.69 -16.65 6.89
N SER A 192 6.55 -16.13 7.76
CA SER A 192 6.77 -14.70 7.84
C SER A 192 8.15 -14.41 8.38
N ASN A 193 8.77 -13.40 7.79
CA ASN A 193 9.95 -12.72 8.26
C ASN A 193 9.70 -12.16 9.68
N GLN A 194 10.28 -12.81 10.69
CA GLN A 194 10.08 -12.51 12.12
C GLN A 194 10.73 -11.20 12.59
N GLN A 195 11.25 -10.33 11.71
CA GLN A 195 11.94 -9.12 12.16
C GLN A 195 10.99 -8.00 12.63
N LYS A 196 9.69 -8.05 12.28
CA LYS A 196 8.67 -7.08 12.78
C LYS A 196 7.28 -7.65 13.05
N VAL A 197 7.05 -8.91 12.72
CA VAL A 197 5.79 -9.59 13.03
C VAL A 197 5.82 -10.02 14.50
N THR A 198 5.42 -9.09 15.37
CA THR A 198 5.43 -9.27 16.84
C THR A 198 4.67 -10.55 17.22
N LEU A 199 5.09 -11.25 18.27
CA LEU A 199 4.44 -12.47 18.81
C LEU A 199 2.90 -12.40 18.94
N LYS A 200 2.33 -11.19 19.07
CA LYS A 200 0.87 -10.93 19.02
C LYS A 200 0.21 -11.32 17.69
N PHE A 201 0.95 -11.40 16.59
CA PHE A 201 0.47 -11.75 15.25
C PHE A 201 0.22 -13.25 15.08
N LYS A 202 1.00 -14.13 15.74
CA LYS A 202 0.71 -15.57 15.77
C LYS A 202 -0.61 -15.84 16.51
N GLN A 203 -0.79 -15.23 17.69
CA GLN A 203 -2.05 -15.29 18.44
C GLN A 203 -3.22 -14.73 17.62
N PHE A 204 -2.97 -13.66 16.85
CA PHE A 204 -3.98 -12.99 16.04
C PHE A 204 -4.33 -13.71 14.74
N LEU A 205 -3.37 -14.35 14.05
CA LEU A 205 -3.64 -15.25 12.92
C LEU A 205 -4.41 -16.48 13.40
N LEU A 206 -4.02 -17.08 14.54
CA LEU A 206 -4.81 -18.12 15.20
C LEU A 206 -6.20 -17.59 15.55
N GLN A 207 -6.33 -16.44 16.19
CA GLN A 207 -7.63 -15.85 16.55
C GLN A 207 -8.48 -15.45 15.34
N ILE A 208 -7.91 -14.98 14.23
CA ILE A 208 -8.64 -14.70 13.00
C ILE A 208 -9.11 -16.00 12.37
N VAL A 209 -8.25 -17.02 12.29
CA VAL A 209 -8.65 -18.34 11.78
C VAL A 209 -9.72 -18.95 12.68
N TYR A 210 -9.59 -18.87 14.02
CA TYR A 210 -10.60 -19.32 14.98
C TYR A 210 -11.87 -18.48 14.95
N LEU A 211 -11.80 -17.16 14.76
CA LEU A 211 -12.97 -16.28 14.67
C LEU A 211 -13.70 -16.47 13.35
N ILE A 212 -12.99 -16.66 12.24
CA ILE A 212 -13.57 -17.04 10.95
C ILE A 212 -14.21 -18.43 11.05
N MET A 213 -13.56 -19.40 11.70
CA MET A 213 -14.16 -20.71 11.98
C MET A 213 -15.40 -20.60 12.88
N PHE A 214 -15.37 -19.77 13.93
CA PHE A 214 -16.48 -19.58 14.87
C PHE A 214 -17.66 -18.84 14.23
N LEU A 215 -17.39 -17.82 13.42
CA LEU A 215 -18.41 -17.09 12.66
C LEU A 215 -19.00 -17.96 11.55
N LEU A 216 -18.21 -18.80 10.87
CA LEU A 216 -18.74 -19.79 9.91
C LEU A 216 -19.57 -20.87 10.59
N GLN A 217 -19.21 -21.29 11.80
CA GLN A 217 -19.99 -22.25 12.58
C GLN A 217 -21.32 -21.64 13.05
N ILE A 218 -21.32 -20.35 13.43
CA ILE A 218 -22.54 -19.59 13.75
C ILE A 218 -23.40 -19.34 12.50
N VAL A 219 -22.80 -18.99 11.36
CA VAL A 219 -23.52 -18.79 10.10
C VAL A 219 -24.10 -20.12 9.60
N MET A 220 -23.36 -21.24 9.68
CA MET A 220 -23.90 -22.57 9.37
C MET A 220 -25.02 -22.99 10.34
N LEU A 221 -24.91 -22.67 11.63
CA LEU A 221 -25.97 -22.92 12.62
C LEU A 221 -27.21 -22.06 12.36
N LEU A 222 -27.04 -20.80 11.94
CA LEU A 222 -28.14 -19.91 11.58
C LEU A 222 -28.79 -20.30 10.25
N THR A 223 -28.03 -20.75 9.25
CA THR A 223 -28.59 -21.24 7.97
C THR A 223 -29.27 -22.61 8.13
N CYS A 224 -28.80 -23.48 9.03
CA CYS A 224 -29.49 -24.74 9.37
C CYS A 224 -30.77 -24.52 10.16
N SER A 225 -30.85 -23.48 11.01
CA SER A 225 -32.10 -23.15 11.73
C SER A 225 -33.15 -22.50 10.82
N ILE A 226 -32.75 -21.81 9.74
CA ILE A 226 -33.68 -21.26 8.76
C ILE A 226 -34.28 -22.36 7.86
N PHE A 227 -33.55 -23.45 7.61
CA PHE A 227 -34.05 -24.59 6.81
C PHE A 227 -34.89 -25.61 7.59
N LYS A 228 -34.96 -25.52 8.93
CA LYS A 228 -35.84 -26.36 9.75
C LYS A 228 -37.26 -25.80 9.94
N PHE A 229 -37.56 -24.63 9.36
CA PHE A 229 -38.89 -24.00 9.42
C PHE A 229 -39.61 -23.95 8.06
N CYS A 230 -39.10 -24.67 7.06
CA CYS A 230 -39.76 -24.84 5.75
C CYS A 230 -39.76 -26.31 5.35
N TYR A 231 -40.43 -27.16 6.14
CA TYR A 231 -41.18 -28.35 5.72
C TYR A 231 -42.21 -28.68 6.80
#